data_AF-A0A943ULU2-F1
#
_entry.id   AF-A0A943ULU2-F1
#
_cell.length_a   1.000
_cell.length_b   1.000
_cell.length_c   1.000
_cell.angle_alpha   90.00
_cell.angle_beta   90.00
_cell.angle_gamma   90.00
#
_symmetry.space_group_name_H-M   'P 1'
#
loop_
_entity.id
_entity.type
_entity.pdbx_description
1 polymer ?
#
loop_
_entity_poly.entity_id
_entity_poly.type
_entity_poly.pdbx_seq_one_letter_code
_entity_poly.pdbx_strand_id
1 'polypeptide(L)'
;MKKQGINPVNWSKNIIIVDADFVDHVAFDLIVNFERMLGRRIPQADLSQWLVDVALDGRLRPGDHETQVVLLHDRKTPKLLHFSPADYESELDGKAFRSEQLGEFIINCIATGEEGQAKGPVLADLVRLLLSEEEVTRLMIVPDGSDSSLWQELRHALRDVDDEKKHVTLFTMQPTQTAGCREEMLGFSLMDALGITQAEIDQKMK
;
A
#
# COMPACT_ATOMS: atom_id res chain seq x y z
N MET A 1 25.80 -30.70 0.39
CA MET A 1 24.51 -29.98 0.49
C MET A 1 24.75 -28.71 1.29
N LYS A 2 24.78 -27.55 0.62
CA LYS A 2 24.85 -26.26 1.32
C LYS A 2 23.47 -25.98 1.89
N LYS A 3 23.35 -25.94 3.22
CA LYS A 3 22.17 -25.36 3.89
C LYS A 3 22.16 -23.88 3.46
N GLN A 4 21.15 -23.47 2.69
CA GLN A 4 20.81 -22.05 2.58
C GLN A 4 20.46 -21.61 4.00
N GLY A 5 21.37 -20.90 4.64
CA GLY A 5 21.04 -20.18 5.85
C GLY A 5 19.96 -19.19 5.48
N ILE A 6 18.83 -19.25 6.17
CA ILE A 6 17.84 -18.20 6.16
C ILE A 6 18.59 -16.97 6.67
N ASN A 7 18.90 -16.02 5.79
CA ASN A 7 19.32 -14.71 6.24
C ASN A 7 18.20 -14.16 7.13
N PRO A 8 18.50 -13.59 8.31
CA PRO A 8 17.48 -12.85 9.04
C PRO A 8 16.91 -11.82 8.07
N VAL A 9 15.58 -11.83 7.89
CA VAL A 9 14.90 -10.79 7.12
C VAL A 9 15.12 -9.50 7.90
N ASN A 10 15.92 -8.59 7.34
CA ASN A 10 16.19 -7.30 7.97
C ASN A 10 15.02 -6.37 7.63
N TRP A 11 14.09 -6.22 8.56
CA TRP A 11 12.92 -5.38 8.36
C TRP A 11 13.32 -3.91 8.46
N SER A 12 12.87 -3.09 7.51
CA SER A 12 13.04 -1.64 7.62
C SER A 12 12.12 -1.11 8.73
N LYS A 13 12.49 0.04 9.32
CA LYS A 13 11.66 0.71 10.33
C LYS A 13 10.27 1.09 9.82
N ASN A 14 10.16 1.34 8.52
CA ASN A 14 8.94 1.75 7.84
C ASN A 14 8.56 0.68 6.81
N ILE A 15 7.33 0.20 6.88
CA ILE A 15 6.81 -0.82 5.96
C ILE A 15 5.45 -0.40 5.41
N ILE A 16 5.28 -0.52 4.10
CA ILE A 16 3.99 -0.40 3.41
C ILE A 16 3.59 -1.81 2.93
N ILE A 17 2.39 -2.28 3.30
CA ILE A 17 1.78 -3.50 2.75
C ILE A 17 0.60 -3.10 1.89
N VAL A 18 0.53 -3.61 0.67
CA VAL A 18 -0.51 -3.28 -0.29
C VAL A 18 -1.14 -4.54 -0.86
N ASP A 19 -2.47 -4.61 -0.83
CA ASP A 19 -3.22 -5.44 -1.75
C ASP A 19 -3.22 -4.77 -3.14
N ALA A 20 -2.35 -5.27 -4.01
CA ALA A 20 -2.04 -4.64 -5.29
C ALA A 20 -3.21 -4.73 -6.29
N ASP A 21 -3.98 -5.83 -6.27
CA ASP A 21 -5.15 -5.97 -7.14
C ASP A 21 -6.29 -5.04 -6.68
N PHE A 22 -6.49 -4.92 -5.36
CA PHE A 22 -7.46 -3.99 -4.81
C PHE A 22 -7.15 -2.54 -5.21
N VAL A 23 -5.90 -2.07 -5.02
CA VAL A 23 -5.56 -0.70 -5.37
C VAL A 23 -5.63 -0.45 -6.89
N ASP A 24 -5.30 -1.44 -7.72
CA ASP A 24 -5.46 -1.34 -9.18
C ASP A 24 -6.93 -1.15 -9.59
N HIS A 25 -7.84 -1.88 -8.93
CA HIS A 25 -9.27 -1.70 -9.11
C HIS A 25 -9.77 -0.32 -8.65
N VAL A 26 -9.30 0.18 -7.51
CA VAL A 26 -9.65 1.53 -7.04
C VAL A 26 -9.14 2.59 -8.02
N ALA A 27 -7.91 2.45 -8.52
CA ALA A 27 -7.35 3.36 -9.52
C ALA A 27 -8.19 3.37 -10.81
N PHE A 28 -8.64 2.20 -11.29
CA PHE A 28 -9.56 2.10 -12.42
C PHE A 28 -10.87 2.86 -12.18
N ASP A 29 -11.50 2.67 -11.01
CA ASP A 29 -12.75 3.35 -10.68
C ASP A 29 -12.57 4.87 -10.65
N LEU A 30 -11.46 5.36 -10.09
CA LEU A 30 -11.12 6.78 -10.11
C LEU A 30 -10.91 7.27 -11.55
N ILE A 31 -10.12 6.58 -12.37
CA ILE A 31 -9.91 6.92 -13.78
C ILE A 31 -11.25 7.08 -14.50
N VAL A 32 -12.12 6.08 -14.46
CA VAL A 32 -13.41 6.10 -15.17
C VAL A 32 -14.31 7.24 -14.67
N ASN A 33 -14.36 7.47 -13.37
CA ASN A 33 -15.20 8.51 -12.79
C ASN A 33 -14.70 9.91 -13.15
N PHE A 34 -13.39 10.15 -13.02
CA PHE A 34 -12.80 11.46 -13.29
C PHE A 34 -12.65 11.76 -14.79
N GLU A 35 -12.49 10.76 -15.67
CA GLU A 35 -12.56 10.99 -17.12
C GLU A 35 -13.91 11.59 -17.52
N ARG A 36 -15.01 11.05 -16.96
CA ARG A 36 -16.37 11.55 -17.21
C ARG A 36 -16.59 12.94 -16.63
N MET A 37 -16.12 13.18 -15.41
CA MET A 37 -16.30 14.46 -14.70
C MET A 37 -15.47 15.58 -15.31
N LEU A 38 -14.20 15.32 -15.60
CA LEU A 38 -13.25 16.33 -16.08
C LEU A 38 -13.32 16.52 -17.60
N GLY A 39 -13.74 15.49 -18.35
CA GLY A 39 -13.81 15.53 -19.81
C GLY A 39 -12.44 15.43 -20.49
N ARG A 40 -11.45 14.82 -19.83
CA ARG A 40 -10.12 14.52 -20.36
C ARG A 40 -9.71 13.10 -20.04
N ARG A 41 -8.69 12.60 -20.73
CA ARG A 41 -8.03 11.34 -20.35
C ARG A 41 -7.32 11.49 -19.01
N ILE A 42 -7.46 10.48 -18.16
CA ILE A 42 -6.66 10.31 -16.94
C ILE A 42 -5.55 9.29 -17.28
N PRO A 43 -4.27 9.58 -16.99
CA PRO A 43 -3.18 8.64 -17.19
C PRO A 43 -3.25 7.46 -16.21
N GLN A 44 -2.36 6.48 -16.37
CA GLN A 44 -2.07 5.53 -15.29
C GLN A 44 -1.47 6.28 -14.10
N ALA A 45 -1.72 5.77 -12.89
CA ALA A 45 -1.15 6.32 -11.67
C ALA A 45 0.37 6.08 -11.63
N ASP A 46 1.14 7.08 -11.24
CA ASP A 46 2.56 6.90 -10.92
C ASP A 46 2.69 6.14 -9.59
N LEU A 47 3.17 4.89 -9.63
CA LEU A 47 3.30 4.03 -8.46
C LEU A 47 4.29 4.61 -7.44
N SER A 48 5.38 5.23 -7.90
CA SER A 48 6.41 5.78 -7.03
C SER A 48 5.88 7.00 -6.29
N GLN A 49 5.19 7.90 -7.00
CA GLN A 49 4.52 9.05 -6.41
C GLN A 49 3.46 8.60 -5.41
N TRP A 50 2.61 7.65 -5.78
CA TRP A 50 1.56 7.14 -4.88
C TRP A 50 2.14 6.55 -3.59
N LEU A 51 3.22 5.77 -3.66
CA LEU A 51 3.89 5.21 -2.48
C LEU A 51 4.51 6.30 -1.58
N VAL A 52 4.99 7.39 -2.16
CA VAL A 52 5.45 8.57 -1.42
C VAL A 52 4.27 9.23 -0.70
N ASP A 53 3.13 9.40 -1.35
CA ASP A 53 1.92 9.97 -0.74
C ASP A 53 1.40 9.11 0.41
N VAL A 54 1.37 7.78 0.22
CA VAL A 54 1.05 6.81 1.28
C VAL A 54 1.99 6.96 2.47
N ALA A 55 3.30 7.14 2.23
CA ALA A 55 4.25 7.35 3.31
C ALA A 55 4.02 8.68 4.07
N LEU A 56 3.69 9.76 3.35
CA LEU A 56 3.37 11.07 3.94
C LEU A 56 2.09 11.03 4.77
N ASP A 57 1.04 10.42 4.25
CA ASP A 57 -0.25 10.23 4.94
C ASP A 57 -0.08 9.29 6.14
N GLY A 58 0.77 8.28 6.00
CA GLY A 58 1.27 7.43 7.08
C GLY A 58 2.15 8.16 8.09
N ARG A 59 2.31 9.49 7.97
CA ARG A 59 3.04 10.42 8.85
C ARG A 59 4.55 10.19 8.89
N LEU A 60 5.14 9.57 7.86
CA LEU A 60 6.58 9.59 7.69
C LEU A 60 7.04 11.04 7.48
N ARG A 61 7.98 11.49 8.31
CA ARG A 61 8.52 12.86 8.22
C ARG A 61 9.70 12.89 7.26
N PRO A 62 9.98 14.04 6.62
CA PRO A 62 11.16 14.20 5.78
C PRO A 62 12.45 13.70 6.45
N GLY A 63 13.28 13.01 5.69
CA GLY A 63 14.49 12.36 6.15
C GLY A 63 15.05 11.38 5.12
N ASP A 64 16.18 10.76 5.43
CA ASP A 64 16.77 9.71 4.61
C ASP A 64 16.41 8.35 5.21
N HIS A 65 15.20 7.87 4.91
CA HIS A 65 14.71 6.59 5.41
C HIS A 65 14.92 5.49 4.40
N GLU A 66 14.92 4.25 4.89
CA GLU A 66 14.64 3.07 4.08
C GLU A 66 13.19 2.64 4.39
N THR A 67 12.40 2.44 3.35
CA THR A 67 11.00 2.00 3.45
C THR A 67 10.81 0.75 2.60
N GLN A 68 10.40 -0.35 3.24
CA GLN A 68 10.04 -1.57 2.53
C GLN A 68 8.60 -1.51 2.06
N VAL A 69 8.37 -1.86 0.81
CA VAL A 69 7.05 -1.96 0.20
C VAL A 69 6.81 -3.42 -0.16
N VAL A 70 5.70 -3.97 0.33
CA VAL A 70 5.26 -5.34 0.04
C VAL A 70 3.98 -5.28 -0.77
N LEU A 71 4.05 -5.67 -2.04
CA LEU A 71 2.90 -5.74 -2.95
C LEU A 71 2.40 -7.18 -3.00
N LEU A 72 1.18 -7.42 -2.49
CA LEU A 72 0.51 -8.70 -2.58
C LEU A 72 -0.39 -8.73 -3.83
N HIS A 73 -0.15 -9.67 -4.74
CA HIS A 73 -0.93 -9.80 -5.97
C HIS A 73 -1.37 -11.25 -6.20
N ASP A 74 -2.46 -11.46 -6.95
CA ASP A 74 -2.82 -12.79 -7.44
C ASP A 74 -1.76 -13.24 -8.46
N ARG A 75 -1.28 -14.47 -8.35
CA ARG A 75 -0.32 -15.04 -9.31
C ARG A 75 -0.82 -15.00 -10.76
N LYS A 76 -2.14 -14.95 -10.97
CA LYS A 76 -2.78 -14.81 -12.29
C LYS A 76 -2.73 -13.39 -12.84
N THR A 77 -2.43 -12.38 -12.02
CA THR A 77 -2.24 -10.99 -12.44
C THR A 77 -0.74 -10.70 -12.52
N PRO A 78 -0.13 -10.68 -13.73
CA PRO A 78 1.32 -10.50 -13.87
C PRO A 78 1.77 -9.04 -13.69
N LYS A 79 0.84 -8.08 -13.71
CA LYS A 79 1.12 -6.65 -13.61
C LYS A 79 -0.10 -5.86 -13.16
N LEU A 80 0.14 -4.65 -12.66
CA LEU A 80 -0.88 -3.62 -12.49
C LEU A 80 -1.33 -3.10 -13.87
N LEU A 81 -2.63 -2.85 -14.05
CA LEU A 81 -3.16 -2.32 -15.32
C LEU A 81 -3.30 -0.80 -15.32
N HIS A 82 -3.41 -0.20 -14.13
CA HIS A 82 -3.74 1.21 -13.95
C HIS A 82 -2.62 2.00 -13.27
N PHE A 83 -1.45 1.39 -13.13
CA PHE A 83 -0.22 2.01 -12.61
C PHE A 83 0.92 1.95 -13.62
N SER A 84 1.93 2.79 -13.40
CA SER A 84 3.25 2.71 -14.01
C SER A 84 4.32 3.12 -12.98
N PRO A 85 5.44 2.38 -12.82
CA PRO A 85 5.70 1.03 -13.35
C PRO A 85 4.67 -0.02 -12.89
N ALA A 86 4.60 -1.14 -13.60
CA ALA A 86 3.46 -2.06 -13.53
C ALA A 86 3.83 -3.54 -13.40
N ASP A 87 4.86 -4.01 -14.10
CA ASP A 87 5.18 -5.43 -14.20
C ASP A 87 5.87 -5.95 -12.94
N TYR A 88 5.24 -6.91 -12.26
CA TYR A 88 5.71 -7.35 -10.95
C TYR A 88 7.13 -7.95 -11.02
N GLU A 89 7.45 -8.76 -12.03
CA GLU A 89 8.74 -9.47 -12.10
C GLU A 89 9.87 -8.57 -12.64
N SER A 90 9.60 -7.80 -13.69
CA SER A 90 10.65 -7.08 -14.41
C SER A 90 10.86 -5.64 -13.94
N GLU A 91 9.81 -4.98 -13.46
CA GLU A 91 9.82 -3.55 -13.12
C GLU A 91 9.72 -3.26 -11.62
N LEU A 92 9.19 -4.19 -10.81
CA LEU A 92 8.85 -3.92 -9.40
C LEU A 92 9.62 -4.79 -8.41
N ASP A 93 9.59 -6.11 -8.53
CA ASP A 93 10.16 -7.01 -7.54
C ASP A 93 11.69 -6.87 -7.44
N GLY A 94 12.17 -6.71 -6.21
CA GLY A 94 13.58 -6.46 -5.90
C GLY A 94 14.11 -5.14 -6.47
N LYS A 95 13.24 -4.23 -6.92
CA LYS A 95 13.63 -2.89 -7.38
C LYS A 95 13.51 -1.89 -6.25
N ALA A 96 14.16 -0.74 -6.43
CA ALA A 96 14.05 0.37 -5.52
C ALA A 96 13.97 1.69 -6.30
N PHE A 97 13.33 2.67 -5.70
CA PHE A 97 13.38 4.06 -6.14
C PHE A 97 13.68 4.96 -4.95
N ARG A 98 14.04 6.21 -5.23
CA ARG A 98 14.41 7.17 -4.18
C ARG A 98 13.57 8.44 -4.28
N SER A 99 12.92 8.78 -3.18
CA SER A 99 12.30 10.08 -2.96
C SER A 99 13.33 11.06 -2.41
N GLU A 100 13.40 12.26 -2.98
CA GLU A 100 14.29 13.31 -2.48
C GLU A 100 13.98 13.69 -1.02
N GLN A 101 12.73 13.54 -0.59
CA GLN A 101 12.28 13.97 0.73
C GLN A 101 12.24 12.86 1.78
N LEU A 102 12.06 11.60 1.35
CA LEU A 102 11.81 10.47 2.26
C LEU A 102 12.86 9.36 2.20
N GLY A 103 13.80 9.40 1.25
CA GLY A 103 14.83 8.38 1.10
C GLY A 103 14.43 7.24 0.16
N GLU A 104 14.93 6.04 0.43
CA GLU A 104 14.82 4.87 -0.45
C GLU A 104 13.56 4.03 -0.15
N PHE A 105 12.90 3.58 -1.22
CA PHE A 105 11.77 2.66 -1.19
C PHE A 105 12.16 1.38 -1.90
N ILE A 106 12.10 0.24 -1.21
CA ILE A 106 12.48 -1.08 -1.73
C ILE A 106 11.21 -1.89 -1.92
N ILE A 107 10.92 -2.30 -3.14
CA ILE A 107 9.70 -3.00 -3.51
C ILE A 107 9.96 -4.50 -3.59
N ASN A 108 9.13 -5.28 -2.91
CA ASN A 108 9.07 -6.73 -2.99
C ASN A 108 7.63 -7.14 -3.33
N CYS A 109 7.49 -8.10 -4.25
CA CYS A 109 6.21 -8.61 -4.68
C CYS A 109 6.02 -10.03 -4.15
N ILE A 110 4.85 -10.31 -3.58
CA ILE A 110 4.47 -11.65 -3.13
C ILE A 110 3.26 -12.09 -3.93
N ALA A 111 3.46 -13.10 -4.78
CA ALA A 111 2.38 -13.76 -5.50
C ALA A 111 1.57 -14.64 -4.53
N THR A 112 0.25 -14.51 -4.60
CA THR A 112 -0.74 -15.23 -3.78
C THR A 112 -1.73 -15.98 -4.69
N GLY A 113 -2.69 -16.71 -4.11
CA GLY A 113 -3.76 -17.36 -4.89
C GLY A 113 -3.49 -18.82 -5.29
N GLU A 114 -2.45 -19.45 -4.76
CA GLU A 114 -2.30 -20.92 -4.74
C GLU A 114 -3.01 -21.53 -3.53
N GLU A 115 -3.30 -22.84 -3.58
CA GLU A 115 -3.99 -23.57 -2.51
C GLU A 115 -3.40 -23.26 -1.12
N GLY A 116 -4.23 -22.67 -0.23
CA GLY A 116 -3.84 -22.31 1.13
C GLY A 116 -3.12 -20.97 1.30
N GLN A 117 -2.89 -20.20 0.22
CA GLN A 117 -2.26 -18.88 0.24
C GLN A 117 -3.17 -17.79 -0.34
N ALA A 118 -4.41 -17.75 0.15
CA ALA A 118 -5.31 -16.65 -0.16
C ALA A 118 -4.71 -15.33 0.36
N LYS A 119 -4.91 -14.26 -0.39
CA LYS A 119 -4.23 -12.98 -0.14
C LYS A 119 -4.57 -12.36 1.21
N GLY A 120 -5.86 -12.38 1.60
CA GLY A 120 -6.31 -11.87 2.90
C GLY A 120 -5.56 -12.49 4.09
N PRO A 121 -5.57 -13.83 4.26
CA PRO A 121 -4.78 -14.50 5.29
C PRO A 121 -3.29 -14.16 5.26
N VAL A 122 -2.66 -14.12 4.07
CA VAL A 122 -1.24 -13.73 3.93
C VAL A 122 -1.00 -12.30 4.44
N LEU A 123 -1.88 -11.36 4.10
CA LEU A 123 -1.80 -9.98 4.59
C LEU A 123 -1.94 -9.93 6.12
N ALA A 124 -2.94 -10.61 6.67
CA ALA A 124 -3.19 -10.64 8.11
C ALA A 124 -2.00 -11.22 8.89
N ASP A 125 -1.41 -12.31 8.40
CA ASP A 125 -0.24 -12.93 9.01
C ASP A 125 1.01 -12.05 8.92
N LEU A 126 1.22 -11.37 7.78
CA LEU A 126 2.31 -10.40 7.65
C LEU A 126 2.13 -9.24 8.63
N VAL A 127 0.93 -8.70 8.78
CA VAL A 127 0.65 -7.64 9.77
C VAL A 127 0.98 -8.12 11.18
N ARG A 128 0.53 -9.31 11.59
CA ARG A 128 0.85 -9.88 12.93
C ARG A 128 2.35 -10.03 13.16
N LEU A 129 3.07 -10.53 12.15
CA LEU A 129 4.52 -10.68 12.20
C LEU A 129 5.17 -9.32 12.45
N LEU A 130 4.90 -8.32 11.62
CA LEU A 130 5.53 -6.99 11.72
C LEU A 130 5.15 -6.21 12.99
N LEU A 131 3.97 -6.45 13.54
CA LEU A 131 3.60 -5.90 14.84
C LEU A 131 4.47 -6.46 15.98
N SER A 132 4.93 -7.72 15.86
CA SER A 132 5.81 -8.35 16.85
C SER A 132 7.30 -7.97 16.72
N GLU A 133 7.73 -7.45 15.56
CA GLU A 133 9.13 -7.10 15.29
C GLU A 133 9.51 -5.74 15.88
N GLU A 134 10.37 -5.68 16.90
CA GLU A 134 10.72 -4.41 17.58
C GLU A 134 11.30 -3.33 16.67
N GLU A 135 12.00 -3.71 15.61
CA GLU A 135 12.63 -2.78 14.65
C GLU A 135 11.62 -2.02 13.79
N VAL A 136 10.46 -2.64 13.52
CA VAL A 136 9.39 -2.03 12.73
C VAL A 136 8.64 -1.03 13.61
N THR A 137 8.68 0.25 13.28
CA THR A 137 8.01 1.29 14.08
C THR A 137 6.83 1.91 13.35
N ARG A 138 6.78 1.81 12.02
CA ARG A 138 5.70 2.35 11.19
C ARG A 138 5.20 1.32 10.21
N LEU A 139 3.90 1.08 10.23
CA LEU A 139 3.22 0.15 9.34
C LEU A 139 2.06 0.85 8.64
N MET A 140 2.08 0.85 7.32
CA MET A 140 1.06 1.45 6.45
C MET A 140 0.42 0.33 5.65
N ILE A 141 -0.89 0.18 5.75
CA ILE A 141 -1.57 -1.02 5.24
C ILE A 141 -2.70 -0.56 4.32
N VAL A 142 -2.68 -1.06 3.09
CA VAL A 142 -3.75 -0.90 2.09
C VAL A 142 -4.40 -2.28 1.88
N PRO A 143 -5.39 -2.68 2.69
CA PRO A 143 -6.06 -3.97 2.55
C PRO A 143 -7.20 -3.92 1.52
N ASP A 144 -7.67 -5.09 1.06
CA ASP A 144 -8.93 -5.16 0.31
C ASP A 144 -10.10 -4.67 1.17
N GLY A 145 -10.68 -3.53 0.78
CA GLY A 145 -11.81 -2.90 1.45
C GLY A 145 -13.09 -3.75 1.45
N SER A 146 -13.18 -4.77 0.58
CA SER A 146 -14.36 -5.62 0.41
C SER A 146 -14.30 -6.95 1.17
N ASP A 147 -13.11 -7.39 1.63
CA ASP A 147 -12.94 -8.66 2.33
C ASP A 147 -13.27 -8.57 3.83
N SER A 148 -14.53 -8.84 4.17
CA SER A 148 -15.00 -8.81 5.56
C SER A 148 -14.21 -9.71 6.53
N SER A 149 -13.63 -10.81 6.04
CA SER A 149 -12.86 -11.75 6.87
C SER A 149 -11.49 -11.16 7.22
N LEU A 150 -10.79 -10.60 6.22
CA LEU A 150 -9.55 -9.84 6.42
C LEU A 150 -9.76 -8.71 7.43
N TRP A 151 -10.83 -7.94 7.27
CA TRP A 151 -11.17 -6.85 8.19
C TRP A 151 -11.38 -7.31 9.63
N GLN A 152 -11.97 -8.49 9.84
CA GLN A 152 -12.09 -9.06 11.18
C GLN A 152 -10.72 -9.42 11.78
N GLU A 153 -9.84 -9.99 10.97
CA GLU A 153 -8.49 -10.36 11.40
C GLU A 153 -7.62 -9.13 11.72
N LEU A 154 -7.68 -8.09 10.88
CA LEU A 154 -6.97 -6.82 11.10
C LEU A 154 -7.46 -6.13 12.38
N ARG A 155 -8.78 -6.04 12.60
CA ARG A 155 -9.34 -5.47 13.84
C ARG A 155 -8.89 -6.23 15.08
N HIS A 156 -8.69 -7.54 14.98
CA HIS A 156 -8.19 -8.34 16.09
C HIS A 156 -6.70 -8.07 16.33
N ALA A 157 -5.89 -8.06 15.27
CA ALA A 157 -4.44 -7.84 15.35
C ALA A 157 -4.09 -6.43 15.86
N LEU A 158 -4.89 -5.41 15.51
CA LEU A 158 -4.59 -4.01 15.79
C LEU A 158 -5.13 -3.51 17.14
N ARG A 159 -6.02 -4.27 17.80
CA ARG A 159 -6.76 -3.82 18.98
C ARG A 159 -5.87 -3.29 20.11
N ASP A 160 -4.77 -3.98 20.38
CA ASP A 160 -3.91 -3.75 21.55
C ASP A 160 -2.55 -3.15 21.15
N VAL A 161 -2.48 -2.53 19.96
CA VAL A 161 -1.25 -1.87 19.49
C VAL A 161 -0.95 -0.65 20.34
N ASP A 162 0.27 -0.59 20.85
CA ASP A 162 0.83 0.56 21.57
C ASP A 162 1.24 1.64 20.57
N ASP A 163 0.44 2.69 20.44
CA ASP A 163 0.60 3.73 19.42
C ASP A 163 1.83 4.63 19.62
N GLU A 164 2.42 4.60 20.83
CA GLU A 164 3.69 5.26 21.15
C GLU A 164 4.90 4.51 20.56
N LYS A 165 4.77 3.19 20.36
CA LYS A 165 5.85 2.34 19.81
C LYS A 165 5.63 1.95 18.35
N LYS A 166 4.37 1.78 17.96
CA LYS A 166 3.96 1.24 16.67
C LYS A 166 2.95 2.19 16.03
N HIS A 167 3.40 2.94 15.04
CA HIS A 167 2.55 3.83 14.28
C HIS A 167 1.91 3.09 13.11
N VAL A 168 0.68 2.61 13.32
CA VAL A 168 -0.08 1.89 12.29
C VAL A 168 -1.10 2.81 11.63
N THR A 169 -1.11 2.83 10.30
CA THR A 169 -2.09 3.55 9.47
C THR A 169 -2.77 2.59 8.50
N LEU A 170 -4.09 2.50 8.55
CA LEU A 170 -4.92 1.81 7.57
C LEU A 170 -5.41 2.79 6.51
N PHE A 171 -5.25 2.42 5.25
CA PHE A 171 -5.74 3.20 4.12
C PHE A 171 -7.04 2.63 3.62
N THR A 172 -8.11 3.43 3.63
CA THR A 172 -9.46 2.96 3.31
C THR A 172 -10.17 3.90 2.36
N MET A 173 -11.14 3.36 1.63
CA MET A 173 -12.02 4.17 0.78
C MET A 173 -13.19 4.78 1.56
N GLN A 174 -13.46 4.27 2.77
CA GLN A 174 -14.50 4.74 3.68
C GLN A 174 -14.03 4.54 5.13
N PRO A 175 -14.39 5.43 6.07
CA PRO A 175 -14.04 5.26 7.48
C PRO A 175 -14.58 3.95 8.05
N THR A 176 -13.73 3.17 8.73
CA THR A 176 -14.09 1.88 9.33
C THR A 176 -14.15 1.91 10.86
N GLN A 177 -13.63 2.97 11.49
CA GLN A 177 -13.58 3.14 12.95
C GLN A 177 -12.83 1.99 13.65
N THR A 178 -11.76 1.49 13.03
CA THR A 178 -10.92 0.44 13.61
C THR A 178 -10.12 1.00 14.79
N ALA A 179 -10.32 0.41 15.96
CA ALA A 179 -9.59 0.78 17.18
C ALA A 179 -8.12 0.34 17.11
N GLY A 180 -7.22 1.12 17.74
CA GLY A 180 -5.80 0.78 17.86
C GLY A 180 -4.95 1.15 16.64
N CYS A 181 -5.53 1.79 15.62
CA CYS A 181 -4.78 2.33 14.49
C CYS A 181 -5.37 3.65 14.00
N ARG A 182 -4.60 4.38 13.19
CA ARG A 182 -5.09 5.53 12.43
C ARG A 182 -5.71 5.04 11.12
N GLU A 183 -6.65 5.81 10.59
CA GLU A 183 -7.22 5.61 9.26
C GLU A 183 -6.97 6.85 8.41
N GLU A 184 -6.56 6.66 7.16
CA GLU A 184 -6.40 7.73 6.17
C GLU A 184 -7.14 7.34 4.89
N MET A 185 -7.65 8.34 4.17
CA MET A 185 -8.46 8.13 2.97
C MET A 185 -7.57 7.87 1.76
N LEU A 186 -7.62 6.66 1.21
CA LEU A 186 -6.81 6.23 0.08
C LEU A 186 -7.02 7.08 -1.19
N GLY A 187 -8.24 7.57 -1.40
CA GLY A 187 -8.64 8.29 -2.60
C GLY A 187 -7.79 9.53 -2.91
N PHE A 188 -7.35 10.28 -1.90
CA PHE A 188 -6.57 11.51 -2.13
C PHE A 188 -5.17 11.22 -2.69
N SER A 189 -4.45 10.26 -2.10
CA SER A 189 -3.14 9.81 -2.60
C SER A 189 -3.22 9.28 -4.03
N LEU A 190 -4.29 8.54 -4.38
CA LEU A 190 -4.46 8.02 -5.73
C LEU A 190 -4.79 9.12 -6.74
N MET A 191 -5.58 10.13 -6.35
CA MET A 191 -5.88 11.25 -7.22
C MET A 191 -4.63 12.06 -7.57
N ASP A 192 -3.73 12.30 -6.62
CA ASP A 192 -2.45 12.96 -6.89
C ASP A 192 -1.60 12.15 -7.89
N ALA A 193 -1.42 10.85 -7.64
CA ALA A 193 -0.70 9.95 -8.52
C ALA A 193 -1.30 9.82 -9.93
N LEU A 194 -2.62 10.01 -10.06
CA LEU A 194 -3.35 10.06 -11.34
C LEU A 194 -3.26 11.43 -12.04
N GLY A 195 -2.57 12.41 -11.45
CA GLY A 195 -2.46 13.76 -11.96
C GLY A 195 -3.81 14.49 -11.95
N ILE A 196 -4.67 14.22 -10.97
CA ILE A 196 -5.94 14.92 -10.77
C ILE A 196 -5.74 15.97 -9.69
N THR A 197 -5.95 17.24 -10.06
CA THR A 197 -5.74 18.36 -9.13
C THR A 197 -7.04 18.86 -8.51
N GLN A 198 -6.98 19.37 -7.28
CA GLN A 198 -8.14 19.99 -6.63
C GLN A 198 -8.73 21.15 -7.47
N ALA A 199 -7.87 21.92 -8.13
CA ALA A 199 -8.30 23.03 -8.98
C ALA A 199 -9.20 22.58 -10.16
N GLU A 200 -8.95 21.41 -10.73
CA GLU A 200 -9.79 20.85 -11.79
C GLU A 200 -11.17 20.44 -11.29
N ILE A 201 -11.23 19.91 -10.07
CA ILE A 201 -12.48 19.50 -9.41
C ILE A 201 -13.33 20.72 -9.10
N ASP A 202 -12.72 21.74 -8.48
CA ASP A 202 -13.39 22.98 -8.10
C ASP A 202 -13.99 23.73 -9.31
N GLN A 203 -13.40 23.58 -10.50
CA GLN A 203 -13.93 24.17 -11.74
C GLN A 203 -15.20 23.46 -12.23
N LYS A 204 -15.37 22.17 -11.95
CA LYS A 204 -16.51 21.35 -12.39
C LYS A 204 -17.65 21.31 -11.38
N MET A 205 -17.37 21.62 -10.11
CA MET A 205 -18.38 21.69 -9.05
C MET A 205 -19.11 23.05 -8.96
N LYS A 206 -18.73 24.02 -9.80
CA LYS A 206 -19.41 25.31 -9.97
C LYS A 206 -20.43 25.23 -11.11
#